data_AF-A0AAD4BSD8-F1
#
_entry.id   AF-A0AAD4BSD8-F1
#
_cell.length_a   1.000
_cell.length_b   1.000
_cell.length_c   1.000
_cell.angle_alpha   90.00
_cell.angle_beta   90.00
_cell.angle_gamma   90.00
#
_symmetry.space_group_name_H-M   'P 1'
#
loop_
_entity.id
_entity.type
_entity.pdbx_description
1 polymer ?
#
loop_
_entity_poly.entity_id
_entity_poly.type
_entity_poly.pdbx_seq_one_letter_code
_entity_poly.pdbx_strand_id
1 'polypeptide(L)'
;HYIRLSVQPRCADPLLIRKSIQDALADMFGLTFASTYIDVLFVNERGSESVVRVNPGDASRILAAIVGASRASIRCSAVKESSFLPSLV
;
A
#
# COMPACT_ATOMS: atom_id res chain seq x y z
N HIS A 1 -9.67 -4.55 5.51
CA HIS A 1 -8.56 -5.49 5.27
C HIS A 1 -7.25 -4.77 5.54
N TYR A 2 -6.30 -5.43 6.19
CA TYR A 2 -5.02 -4.84 6.59
C TYR A 2 -3.90 -5.51 5.82
N ILE A 3 -2.97 -4.69 5.32
CA ILE A 3 -1.82 -5.17 4.54
C ILE A 3 -0.57 -4.55 5.14
N ARG A 4 0.40 -5.39 5.51
CA ARG A 4 1.73 -4.99 5.92
C ARG A 4 2.61 -4.92 4.68
N LEU A 5 3.22 -3.76 4.47
CA LEU A 5 4.05 -3.44 3.33
C LEU A 5 5.49 -3.23 3.79
N SER A 6 6.43 -3.75 3.01
CA SER A 6 7.82 -3.31 3.01
C SER A 6 7.97 -2.18 1.99
N VAL A 7 8.70 -1.12 2.35
CA VAL A 7 8.83 0.11 1.57
C VAL A 7 10.29 0.35 1.22
N GLN A 8 10.58 0.55 -0.06
CA GLN A 8 11.94 0.80 -0.57
C GLN A 8 11.93 1.79 -1.76
N PRO A 9 12.73 2.87 -1.76
CA PRO A 9 13.63 3.32 -0.70
C PRO A 9 12.87 3.70 0.57
N ARG A 10 13.59 3.75 1.70
CA ARG A 10 12.98 4.04 3.01
C ARG A 10 12.24 5.38 2.95
N CYS A 11 10.94 5.34 3.23
CA CYS A 11 10.07 6.51 3.22
C CYS A 11 9.26 6.52 4.51
N ALA A 12 9.47 7.54 5.34
CA ALA A 12 8.72 7.74 6.58
C ALA A 12 7.45 8.57 6.36
N ASP A 13 7.25 9.15 5.17
CA ASP A 13 6.11 9.99 4.86
C ASP A 13 4.90 9.13 4.43
N PRO A 14 3.84 9.06 5.24
CA PRO A 14 2.65 8.28 4.92
C PRO A 14 1.91 8.81 3.68
N LEU A 15 1.99 10.11 3.37
CA LEU A 15 1.31 10.70 2.22
C LEU A 15 1.98 10.30 0.91
N LEU A 16 3.31 10.21 0.89
CA LEU A 16 4.06 9.73 -0.27
C LEU A 16 3.82 8.25 -0.53
N ILE A 17 3.75 7.42 0.51
CA ILE A 17 3.39 6.00 0.38
C ILE A 17 1.99 5.85 -0.21
N ARG A 18 1.01 6.59 0.34
CA ARG A 18 -0.36 6.57 -0.19
C ARG A 18 -0.40 6.99 -1.65
N LYS A 19 0.23 8.11 -1.98
CA LYS A 19 0.29 8.63 -3.36
C LYS A 19 0.91 7.60 -4.30
N SER A 20 2.01 6.96 -3.92
CA SER A 20 2.65 5.94 -4.74
C SER A 20 1.73 4.74 -5.04
N ILE A 21 0.89 4.33 -4.08
CA ILE A 21 -0.09 3.25 -4.31
C ILE A 21 -1.22 3.74 -5.22
N GLN A 22 -1.67 4.99 -5.06
CA GLN A 22 -2.68 5.59 -5.92
C GLN A 22 -2.20 5.75 -7.36
N ASP A 23 -0.96 6.18 -7.56
CA ASP A 23 -0.32 6.29 -8.88
C ASP A 23 -0.24 4.90 -9.53
N ALA A 24 0.15 3.86 -8.79
CA ALA A 24 0.16 2.48 -9.28
C ALA A 24 -1.24 1.96 -9.65
N LEU A 25 -2.26 2.32 -8.88
CA LEU A 25 -3.66 2.00 -9.19
C LEU A 25 -4.14 2.74 -10.44
N ALA A 26 -3.73 4.00 -10.63
CA ALA A 26 -4.04 4.78 -11.82
C ALA A 26 -3.43 4.14 -13.07
N ASP A 27 -2.18 3.70 -12.98
CA ASP A 27 -1.46 3.09 -14.10
C ASP A 27 -2.05 1.74 -14.52
N MET A 28 -2.48 0.91 -13.56
CA MET A 28 -2.97 -0.44 -13.85
C MET A 28 -4.48 -0.55 -14.06
N PHE A 29 -5.26 0.27 -13.36
CA PHE A 29 -6.72 0.17 -13.33
C PHE A 29 -7.43 1.48 -13.71
N GLY A 30 -6.70 2.55 -13.96
CA GLY A 30 -7.26 3.85 -14.35
C GLY A 30 -7.73 4.71 -13.17
N LEU A 31 -8.16 5.94 -13.50
CA LEU A 31 -8.47 6.99 -12.53
C LEU A 31 -9.59 6.66 -11.54
N THR A 32 -10.56 5.83 -11.96
CA THR A 32 -11.68 5.42 -11.10
C THR A 32 -11.19 4.68 -9.86
N PHE A 33 -10.20 3.80 -10.03
CA PHE A 33 -9.63 3.00 -8.93
C PHE A 33 -8.47 3.71 -8.23
N ALA A 34 -7.83 4.70 -8.85
CA ALA A 34 -6.82 5.54 -8.20
C ALA A 34 -7.39 6.31 -6.99
N SER A 35 -8.69 6.64 -7.04
CA SER A 35 -9.41 7.32 -5.96
C SER A 35 -9.93 6.38 -4.87
N THR A 36 -9.58 5.09 -4.91
CA THR A 36 -9.97 4.14 -3.86
C THR A 36 -9.40 4.58 -2.51
N TYR A 37 -10.20 4.43 -1.45
CA TYR A 37 -9.83 4.83 -0.11
C TYR A 37 -8.73 3.91 0.45
N ILE A 38 -7.53 4.49 0.63
CA ILE A 38 -6.37 3.83 1.24
C ILE A 38 -5.97 4.63 2.48
N ASP A 39 -6.03 3.98 3.64
CA ASP A 39 -5.64 4.59 4.89
C ASP A 39 -4.30 4.02 5.36
N VAL A 40 -3.38 4.89 5.80
CA VAL A 40 -2.04 4.49 6.24
C VAL A 40 -2.05 4.59 7.76
N LEU A 41 -2.10 3.44 8.43
CA LEU A 41 -2.29 3.37 9.88
C LEU A 41 -0.98 3.56 10.64
N PHE A 42 0.12 3.09 10.07
CA PHE A 42 1.41 3.08 10.71
C PHE A 42 2.52 3.12 9.67
N VAL A 43 3.56 3.88 9.95
CA VAL A 43 4.84 3.83 9.25
C VAL A 43 5.92 3.71 10.31
N ASN A 44 6.83 2.75 10.15
CA ASN A 44 7.96 2.59 11.06
C ASN A 44 8.83 3.86 11.02
N GLU A 45 9.43 4.24 12.14
CA GLU A 45 10.37 5.38 12.24
C GLU A 45 11.52 5.29 11.23
N ARG A 46 11.92 4.07 10.85
CA ARG A 46 12.94 3.82 9.82
C ARG A 46 12.42 3.92 8.38
N GLY A 47 11.12 4.09 8.17
CA GLY A 47 10.47 4.19 6.86
C GLY A 47 10.55 2.91 6.00
N SER A 48 10.89 1.76 6.60
CA SER A 48 11.05 0.49 5.88
C SER A 48 9.79 -0.36 5.84
N GLU A 49 8.83 -0.07 6.72
CA GLU A 49 7.59 -0.82 6.85
C GLU A 49 6.41 0.12 7.05
N SER A 50 5.27 -0.26 6.48
CA SER A 50 4.02 0.47 6.59
C SER A 50 2.85 -0.50 6.71
N VAL A 51 1.80 -0.10 7.42
CA VAL A 51 0.55 -0.84 7.51
C VAL A 51 -0.55 0.00 6.89
N VAL A 52 -1.24 -0.57 5.90
CA VAL A 52 -2.36 0.08 5.23
C VAL A 52 -3.66 -0.65 5.51
N ARG A 53 -4.74 0.12 5.63
CA ARG A 53 -6.11 -0.34 5.74
C ARG A 53 -6.85 0.01 4.47
N VAL A 54 -7.50 -1.00 3.91
CA VAL A 54 -8.24 -0.91 2.65
C VAL A 54 -9.61 -1.57 2.77
N ASN A 55 -10.52 -1.22 1.87
CA ASN A 55 -11.78 -1.94 1.73
C ASN A 55 -11.49 -3.40 1.29
N PRO A 56 -12.06 -4.43 1.96
CA PRO A 56 -11.89 -5.82 1.55
C PRO A 56 -12.19 -6.09 0.07
N GLY A 57 -13.17 -5.41 -0.52
CA GLY A 57 -13.52 -5.56 -1.94
C GLY A 57 -12.45 -5.05 -2.92
N ASP A 58 -11.55 -4.19 -2.45
CA ASP A 58 -10.48 -3.59 -3.24
C ASP A 58 -9.09 -4.18 -2.92
N ALA A 59 -8.99 -5.03 -1.89
CA ALA A 59 -7.73 -5.57 -1.40
C ALA A 59 -6.92 -6.28 -2.50
N SER A 60 -7.56 -7.13 -3.29
CA SER A 60 -6.91 -7.87 -4.37
C SER A 60 -6.35 -6.96 -5.47
N ARG A 61 -7.08 -5.89 -5.84
CA ARG A 61 -6.62 -4.90 -6.82
C ARG A 61 -5.44 -4.11 -6.29
N ILE A 62 -5.49 -3.73 -5.01
CA ILE A 62 -4.40 -2.97 -4.36
C ILE A 62 -3.14 -3.82 -4.27
N LEU A 63 -3.25 -5.11 -3.92
CA LEU A 63 -2.12 -6.03 -3.94
C LEU A 63 -1.53 -6.18 -5.35
N ALA A 64 -2.39 -6.36 -6.37
CA ALA A 64 -1.95 -6.43 -7.75
C ALA A 64 -1.24 -5.15 -8.20
N ALA A 65 -1.77 -3.97 -7.83
CA ALA A 65 -1.15 -2.68 -8.11
C ALA A 65 0.23 -2.54 -7.46
N ILE A 66 0.34 -2.89 -6.18
CA ILE A 66 1.59 -2.82 -5.41
C ILE A 66 2.67 -3.71 -6.05
N VAL A 67 2.32 -4.94 -6.42
CA VAL A 67 3.27 -5.88 -7.04
C VAL A 67 3.62 -5.46 -8.47
N GLY A 68 2.67 -4.91 -9.22
CA GLY A 68 2.86 -4.44 -10.59
C GLY A 68 3.65 -3.13 -10.71
N ALA A 69 3.73 -2.33 -9.64
CA ALA A 69 4.40 -1.03 -9.57
C ALA A 69 5.94 -1.09 -9.60
N SER A 70 6.49 -1.81 -10.57
CA SER A 70 7.94 -2.02 -10.73
C SER A 70 8.75 -0.74 -10.97
N ARG A 71 8.11 0.29 -11.55
CA ARG A 71 8.69 1.59 -11.91
C ARG A 71 8.38 2.72 -10.92
N ALA A 72 7.67 2.43 -9.83
CA ALA A 72 7.36 3.45 -8.84
C ALA A 72 8.65 3.96 -8.17
N SER A 73 8.70 5.26 -7.88
CA SER A 73 9.77 5.89 -7.11
C SER A 73 9.86 5.33 -5.69
N ILE A 74 8.74 4.85 -5.15
CA ILE A 74 8.62 4.11 -3.90
C ILE A 74 8.06 2.73 -4.23
N ARG A 75 8.92 1.71 -4.19
CA ARG A 75 8.51 0.32 -4.34
C ARG A 75 7.95 -0.19 -3.02
N CYS A 76 6.69 -0.58 -3.05
CA CYS A 76 6.05 -1.30 -1.95
C CYS A 76 6.04 -2.80 -2.25
N SER A 77 6.13 -3.64 -1.24
CA SER A 77 5.99 -5.10 -1.37
C SER A 77 5.12 -5.62 -0.25
N ALA A 78 4.14 -6.46 -0.59
CA ALA A 78 3.25 -7.06 0.40
C ALA A 78 4.02 -8.12 1.22
N VAL A 79 4.05 -7.94 2.54
CA VAL A 79 4.70 -8.87 3.48
C VAL A 79 3.68 -9.84 4.06
N LYS A 80 2.52 -9.31 4.49
CA LYS A 80 1.45 -10.07 5.14
C LYS A 80 0.13 -9.35 4.95
N GLU A 81 -0.97 -10.10 4.88
CA GLU A 81 -2.32 -9.53 4.88
C GLU A 81 -3.21 -10.24 5.91
N SER A 82 -4.20 -9.53 6.44
CA SER A 82 -5.21 -10.09 7.35
C SER A 82 -6.45 -9.21 7.45
N SER A 83 -7.58 -9.82 7.78
CA SER A 83 -8.81 -9.11 8.16
C SER A 83 -8.76 -8.57 9.60
N PHE A 84 -7.81 -9.02 10.42
CA PHE A 84 -7.69 -8.67 11.84
C PHE A 84 -6.31 -8.12 12.18
N LEU A 85 -6.23 -6.83 12.53
CA LEU A 85 -4.96 -6.11 12.74
C LEU A 85 -4.01 -6.78 13.75
N PRO A 86 -4.45 -7.31 14.91
CA PRO A 86 -3.55 -7.99 15.85
C PRO A 86 -2.87 -9.25 15.30
N SER A 87 -3.42 -9.87 14.25
CA SER A 87 -2.78 -11.02 13.59
C SER A 87 -1.73 -10.62 12.55
N LEU A 88 -1.55 -9.31 12.31
CA LEU A 88 -0.56 -8.77 11.37
C LEU A 88 0.84 -8.63 11.99
N VAL A 89 0.93 -8.79 13.32
CA VAL A 89 2.17 -8.84 14.10
C VAL A 89 2.98 -10.09 13.73
#